data_AF-K1TTH1-F1
#
_entry.id   AF-K1TTH1-F1
#
_cell.length_a   1.000
_cell.length_b   1.000
_cell.length_c   1.000
_cell.angle_alpha   90.00
_cell.angle_beta   90.00
_cell.angle_gamma   90.00
#
_symmetry.space_group_name_H-M   'P 1'
#
loop_
_entity.id
_entity.type
_entity.pdbx_description
1 polymer ?
#
loop_
_entity_poly.entity_id
_entity_poly.type
_entity_poly.pdbx_seq_one_letter_code
_entity_poly.pdbx_strand_id
1 'polypeptide(L)'
;NKLDKKAQWMLFLDDPNSREVKEIMEKNNDIKDAVIEVHERSKDEQLRRIAELKEKAIMDEKAIYKAGRLRGQKEGKIQIIKNLHSMNLTVLQIAKAVEMSEADVQKIIDENA
;
A
#
# COMPACT_ATOMS: atom_id res chain seq x y z
N ASN A 1 50.34 11.37 -15.42
CA ASN A 1 49.05 12.06 -15.61
C ASN A 1 48.14 11.60 -14.48
N LYS A 2 47.73 12.51 -13.58
CA LYS A 2 46.60 12.25 -12.66
C LYS A 2 45.44 11.72 -13.52
N LEU A 3 44.70 10.70 -13.06
CA LEU A 3 43.51 10.19 -13.75
C LEU A 3 42.74 11.33 -14.43
N ASP A 4 42.51 11.21 -15.74
CA ASP A 4 41.82 12.22 -16.55
C ASP A 4 40.55 12.67 -15.81
N LYS A 5 40.25 13.98 -15.81
CA LYS A 5 39.08 14.53 -15.12
C LYS A 5 37.81 13.77 -15.53
N LYS A 6 37.70 13.41 -16.81
CA LYS A 6 36.62 12.58 -17.34
C LYS A 6 36.53 11.20 -16.67
N ALA A 7 37.66 10.53 -16.45
CA ALA A 7 37.70 9.24 -15.77
C ALA A 7 37.27 9.35 -14.30
N GLN A 8 37.63 10.44 -13.62
CA GLN A 8 37.18 10.70 -12.25
C GLN A 8 35.65 10.88 -12.17
N TRP A 9 35.06 11.59 -13.12
CA TRP A 9 33.61 11.73 -13.23
C TRP A 9 32.93 10.40 -13.59
N MET A 10 33.54 9.58 -14.46
CA MET A 10 33.01 8.24 -14.77
C MET A 10 32.96 7.34 -13.53
N LEU A 11 34.01 7.35 -12.69
CA LEU A 11 34.04 6.59 -11.44
C LEU A 11 32.97 7.06 -10.45
N PHE A 12 32.74 8.37 -10.36
CA PHE A 12 31.67 8.95 -9.53
C PHE A 12 30.28 8.55 -10.02
N LEU A 13 30.02 8.58 -11.33
CA LEU A 13 28.73 8.20 -11.89
C LEU A 13 28.42 6.70 -11.76
N ASP A 14 29.46 5.85 -11.71
CA ASP A 14 29.31 4.42 -11.49
C ASP A 14 28.94 4.12 -10.02
N ASP A 15 29.74 4.61 -9.06
CA ASP A 15 29.42 4.56 -7.63
C ASP A 15 30.01 5.76 -6.86
N PRO A 16 29.16 6.72 -6.42
CA PRO A 16 29.57 7.87 -5.62
C PRO A 16 30.23 7.51 -4.27
N ASN A 17 30.00 6.30 -3.75
CA ASN A 17 30.48 5.85 -2.44
C ASN A 17 31.69 4.91 -2.51
N SER A 18 32.19 4.65 -3.72
CA SER A 18 33.34 3.77 -3.96
C SER A 18 34.60 4.28 -3.26
N ARG A 19 35.55 3.36 -3.01
CA ARG A 19 36.80 3.69 -2.32
C ARG A 19 37.64 4.66 -3.16
N GLU A 20 37.66 4.46 -4.47
CA GLU A 20 38.34 5.27 -5.46
C GLU A 20 37.80 6.70 -5.50
N VAL A 21 36.47 6.86 -5.45
CA VAL A 21 35.84 8.19 -5.42
C VAL A 21 36.17 8.92 -4.13
N LYS A 22 36.19 8.25 -2.98
CA LYS A 22 36.62 8.84 -1.69
C LYS A 22 38.06 9.35 -1.73
N GLU A 23 38.97 8.63 -2.38
CA GLU A 23 40.36 9.06 -2.57
C GLU A 23 40.48 10.23 -3.58
N ILE A 24 39.57 10.32 -4.56
CA ILE A 24 39.49 11.44 -5.51
C ILE A 24 38.96 12.71 -4.81
N MET A 25 38.02 12.59 -3.87
CA MET A 25 37.46 13.72 -3.11
C MET A 25 38.52 14.51 -2.31
N GLU A 26 39.61 13.86 -1.91
CA GLU A 26 40.73 14.53 -1.22
C GLU A 26 41.55 15.42 -2.17
N LYS A 27 41.49 15.14 -3.49
CA LYS A 27 42.32 15.76 -4.52
C LYS A 27 41.53 16.65 -5.48
N ASN A 28 40.21 16.47 -5.56
CA ASN A 28 39.31 17.18 -6.46
C ASN A 28 38.05 17.66 -5.70
N ASN A 29 37.98 18.97 -5.48
CA ASN A 29 36.86 19.61 -4.78
C ASN A 29 35.54 19.50 -5.57
N ASP A 30 35.57 19.49 -6.91
CA ASP A 30 34.36 19.42 -7.73
C ASP A 30 33.62 18.08 -7.51
N ILE A 31 34.38 16.98 -7.41
CA ILE A 31 33.83 15.65 -7.12
C ILE A 31 33.34 15.57 -5.68
N LYS A 32 34.05 16.21 -4.74
CA LYS A 32 33.66 16.26 -3.34
C LYS A 32 32.31 16.95 -3.14
N ASP A 33 32.12 18.10 -3.78
CA ASP A 33 30.88 18.86 -3.70
C ASP A 33 29.71 18.07 -4.34
N ALA A 34 29.96 17.40 -5.47
CA ALA A 34 28.96 16.54 -6.13
C ALA A 34 28.53 15.34 -5.26
N VAL A 35 29.46 14.69 -4.55
CA VAL A 35 29.15 13.59 -3.60
C VAL A 35 28.29 14.10 -2.44
N ILE A 36 28.60 15.28 -1.90
CA ILE A 36 27.82 15.90 -0.81
C ILE A 36 26.40 16.19 -1.29
N GLU A 37 26.23 16.83 -2.46
CA GLU A 37 24.91 17.16 -3.00
C GLU A 37 24.06 15.90 -3.26
N VAL A 38 24.64 14.85 -3.87
CA VAL A 38 23.95 13.57 -4.07
C VAL A 38 23.53 12.97 -2.73
N HIS A 39 24.41 12.95 -1.74
CA HIS A 39 24.10 12.39 -0.44
C HIS A 39 22.98 13.16 0.29
N GLU A 40 22.97 14.49 0.21
CA GLU A 40 21.89 15.32 0.77
C GLU A 40 20.56 15.08 0.05
N ARG A 41 20.55 15.08 -1.29
CA ARG A 41 19.33 14.81 -2.07
C ARG A 41 18.80 13.39 -1.87
N SER A 42 19.68 12.40 -1.74
CA SER A 42 19.31 11.01 -1.49
C SER A 42 18.68 10.82 -0.11
N LYS A 43 19.10 11.57 0.92
CA LYS A 43 18.43 11.52 2.24
C LYS A 43 16.97 11.95 2.15
N ASP A 44 16.70 13.05 1.45
CA ASP A 44 15.33 13.55 1.27
C ASP A 44 14.49 12.57 0.46
N GLU A 45 15.04 11.99 -0.60
CA GLU A 45 14.34 10.97 -1.38
C GLU A 45 14.01 9.71 -0.55
N GLN A 46 14.96 9.22 0.24
CA GLN A 46 14.72 8.08 1.12
C GLN A 46 13.66 8.40 2.18
N LEU A 47 13.69 9.59 2.79
CA LEU A 47 12.70 10.02 3.76
C LEU A 47 11.30 10.13 3.13
N ARG A 48 11.19 10.74 1.94
CA ARG A 48 9.95 10.79 1.16
C ARG A 48 9.43 9.39 0.87
N ARG A 49 10.30 8.50 0.38
CA ARG A 49 9.93 7.12 0.07
C ARG A 49 9.42 6.36 1.29
N ILE A 50 10.05 6.54 2.46
CA ILE A 50 9.59 5.95 3.73
C ILE A 50 8.21 6.49 4.10
N ALA A 51 7.98 7.79 3.95
CA ALA A 51 6.68 8.41 4.25
C ALA A 51 5.58 7.87 3.32
N GLU A 52 5.84 7.82 2.02
CA GLU A 52 4.92 7.25 1.01
C GLU A 52 4.57 5.79 1.32
N LEU A 53 5.58 4.98 1.66
CA LEU A 53 5.36 3.56 2.01
C LEU A 53 4.51 3.41 3.29
N LYS A 54 4.75 4.24 4.30
CA LYS A 54 3.94 4.27 5.52
C LYS A 54 2.49 4.67 5.23
N GLU A 55 2.29 5.71 4.44
CA GLU A 55 0.96 6.17 4.06
C GLU A 55 0.21 5.09 3.27
N LYS A 56 0.89 4.45 2.31
CA LYS A 56 0.33 3.33 1.56
C LYS A 56 -0.09 2.18 2.49
N ALA A 57 0.76 1.78 3.43
CA ALA A 57 0.43 0.71 4.38
C ALA A 57 -0.80 1.05 5.23
N ILE A 58 -0.93 2.29 5.70
CA ILE A 58 -2.10 2.76 6.47
C ILE A 58 -3.37 2.73 5.60
N MET A 59 -3.28 3.13 4.34
CA MET A 59 -4.41 3.08 3.41
C MET A 59 -4.85 1.64 3.13
N ASP A 60 -3.90 0.74 2.89
CA ASP A 60 -4.17 -0.68 2.63
C ASP A 60 -4.82 -1.34 3.86
N GLU A 61 -4.32 -1.07 5.08
CA GLU A 61 -4.92 -1.56 6.32
C GLU A 61 -6.37 -1.08 6.49
N LYS A 62 -6.62 0.22 6.27
CA LYS A 62 -7.98 0.79 6.31
C LYS A 62 -8.90 0.16 5.26
N ALA A 63 -8.38 -0.13 4.07
CA ALA A 63 -9.15 -0.79 3.01
C ALA A 63 -9.51 -2.22 3.39
N ILE A 64 -8.55 -2.99 3.92
CA ILE A 64 -8.77 -4.36 4.42
C ILE A 64 -9.82 -4.36 5.53
N TYR A 65 -9.70 -3.46 6.51
CA TYR A 65 -10.66 -3.35 7.61
C TYR A 65 -12.08 -3.05 7.10
N LYS A 66 -12.24 -2.08 6.20
CA LYS A 66 -13.54 -1.74 5.59
C LYS A 66 -14.10 -2.93 4.80
N ALA A 67 -13.29 -3.59 3.99
CA ALA A 67 -13.70 -4.75 3.21
C ALA A 67 -14.13 -5.92 4.12
N GLY A 68 -13.36 -6.21 5.18
CA GLY A 68 -13.68 -7.23 6.16
C GLY A 68 -14.98 -6.93 6.91
N ARG A 69 -15.18 -5.68 7.34
CA ARG A 69 -16.43 -5.26 8.00
C ARG A 69 -17.64 -5.39 7.07
N LEU A 70 -17.52 -4.98 5.81
CA LEU A 70 -18.61 -5.10 4.82
C LEU A 70 -18.93 -6.56 4.50
N ARG A 71 -17.92 -7.43 4.35
CA ARG A 71 -18.15 -8.87 4.16
C ARG A 71 -18.83 -9.49 5.39
N GLY A 72 -18.33 -9.23 6.59
CA GLY A 72 -18.92 -9.73 7.83
C GLY A 72 -20.36 -9.26 8.03
N GLN A 73 -20.68 -8.00 7.70
CA GLN A 73 -22.06 -7.51 7.74
C GLN A 73 -22.96 -8.22 6.72
N LYS A 74 -22.48 -8.48 5.50
CA LYS A 74 -23.24 -9.23 4.48
C LYS A 74 -23.46 -10.68 4.90
N GLU A 75 -22.41 -11.37 5.35
CA GLU A 75 -22.50 -12.76 5.82
C GLU A 75 -23.43 -12.89 7.03
N GLY A 76 -23.35 -11.95 7.99
CA GLY A 76 -24.26 -11.91 9.13
C GLY A 76 -25.73 -11.74 8.72
N LYS A 77 -26.02 -10.84 7.77
CA LYS A 77 -27.38 -10.66 7.24
C LYS A 77 -27.89 -11.93 6.54
N ILE A 78 -27.05 -12.57 5.72
CA ILE A 78 -27.40 -13.83 5.05
C ILE A 78 -27.70 -14.92 6.08
N GLN A 79 -26.88 -15.04 7.13
CA GLN A 79 -27.11 -16.05 8.17
C GLN A 79 -28.40 -15.81 8.95
N ILE A 80 -28.72 -14.54 9.27
CA ILE A 80 -29.98 -14.19 9.92
C ILE A 80 -31.17 -14.57 9.04
N ILE A 81 -31.13 -14.25 7.74
CA ILE A 81 -32.19 -14.61 6.79
C ILE A 81 -32.38 -16.14 6.73
N LYS A 82 -31.29 -16.91 6.66
CA LYS A 82 -31.34 -18.38 6.67
C LYS A 82 -31.95 -18.94 7.97
N ASN A 83 -31.51 -18.40 9.12
CA ASN A 83 -32.04 -18.82 10.42
C ASN A 83 -33.55 -18.52 10.51
N LEU A 84 -33.98 -17.33 10.11
CA LEU A 84 -35.40 -16.96 10.13
C LEU A 84 -36.24 -17.80 9.15
N HIS A 85 -35.71 -18.10 7.96
CA HIS A 85 -36.36 -19.00 7.00
C HIS A 85 -36.50 -20.42 7.56
N SER A 86 -35.47 -20.93 8.25
CA SER A 86 -35.50 -22.26 8.90
C SER A 86 -36.51 -22.35 10.05
N MET A 87 -36.93 -21.20 10.61
CA MET A 87 -37.99 -21.10 11.61
C MET A 87 -39.40 -21.03 10.99
N ASN A 88 -39.55 -21.30 9.68
CA ASN A 88 -40.79 -21.20 8.92
C ASN A 88 -41.43 -19.79 8.93
N LEU A 89 -40.62 -18.73 9.06
CA LEU A 89 -41.10 -17.36 8.88
C LEU A 89 -41.32 -17.05 7.40
N THR A 90 -42.37 -16.27 7.11
CA THR A 90 -42.67 -15.85 5.73
C THR A 90 -41.65 -14.81 5.25
N VAL A 91 -41.41 -14.77 3.93
CA VAL A 91 -40.48 -13.80 3.29
C VAL A 91 -40.83 -12.36 3.68
N LEU A 92 -42.12 -12.03 3.77
CA LEU A 92 -42.63 -10.74 4.26
C LEU A 92 -42.16 -10.40 5.68
N GLN A 93 -42.23 -11.35 6.62
CA GLN A 93 -41.80 -11.15 8.00
C GLN A 93 -40.28 -11.00 8.10
N ILE A 94 -39.54 -11.76 7.29
CA ILE A 94 -38.07 -11.70 7.23
C ILE A 94 -37.61 -10.37 6.64
N ALA A 95 -38.21 -9.94 5.53
CA ALA A 95 -37.95 -8.64 4.90
C ALA A 95 -38.14 -7.48 5.88
N LYS A 96 -39.21 -7.53 6.68
CA LYS A 96 -39.47 -6.54 7.73
C LYS A 96 -38.44 -6.59 8.87
N ALA A 97 -37.99 -7.78 9.28
CA ALA A 97 -37.04 -7.95 10.38
C ALA A 97 -35.59 -7.52 10.02
N VAL A 98 -35.19 -7.70 8.75
CA VAL A 98 -33.83 -7.40 8.27
C VAL A 98 -33.78 -6.04 7.53
N GLU A 99 -34.91 -5.35 7.43
CA GLU A 99 -35.08 -4.06 6.71
C GLU A 99 -34.59 -4.14 5.26
N MET A 100 -35.03 -5.18 4.55
CA MET A 100 -34.67 -5.46 3.15
C MET A 100 -35.92 -5.65 2.29
N SER A 101 -35.78 -5.55 0.97
CA SER A 101 -36.89 -5.86 0.07
C SER A 101 -37.16 -7.37 0.03
N GLU A 102 -38.41 -7.75 -0.17
CA GLU A 102 -38.80 -9.17 -0.32
C GLU A 102 -38.05 -9.83 -1.49
N ALA A 103 -37.81 -9.10 -2.58
CA ALA A 103 -37.06 -9.58 -3.73
C ALA A 103 -35.59 -9.89 -3.38
N ASP A 104 -34.95 -9.06 -2.54
CA ASP A 104 -33.57 -9.30 -2.11
C ASP A 104 -33.47 -10.47 -1.11
N VAL A 105 -34.45 -10.60 -0.22
CA VAL A 105 -34.55 -11.75 0.69
C VAL A 105 -34.76 -13.04 -0.08
N GLN A 106 -35.66 -13.02 -1.08
CA GLN A 106 -35.92 -14.18 -1.94
C GLN A 106 -34.67 -14.59 -2.72
N LYS A 107 -33.94 -13.63 -3.32
CA LYS A 107 -32.67 -13.92 -3.98
C LYS A 107 -31.65 -14.57 -3.06
N ILE A 108 -31.52 -14.11 -1.81
CA ILE A 108 -30.57 -14.70 -0.85
C ILE A 108 -30.94 -16.14 -0.49
N ILE A 109 -32.25 -16.43 -0.38
CA ILE A 109 -32.78 -17.78 -0.15
C ILE A 109 -32.50 -18.66 -1.39
N ASP A 110 -32.77 -18.16 -2.59
CA ASP A 110 -32.65 -18.90 -3.85
C ASP A 110 -31.20 -19.13 -4.31
N GLU A 111 -30.30 -18.13 -4.14
CA GLU A 111 -28.88 -18.23 -4.50
C GLU A 111 -28.08 -19.22 -3.63
N ASN A 112 -28.69 -19.73 -2.55
CA ASN A 112 -28.06 -20.64 -1.60
C ASN A 112 -28.87 -21.93 -1.35
N ALA A 113 -29.93 -22.18 -2.13
CA ALA A 113 -30.69 -23.44 -2.14
C ALA A 113 -29.97 -24.50 -2.98
#